data_AF-A0A7C2NLA2-F1
#
_entry.id   AF-A0A7C2NLA2-F1
#
_cell.length_a   1.000
_cell.length_b   1.000
_cell.length_c   1.000
_cell.angle_alpha   90.00
_cell.angle_beta   90.00
_cell.angle_gamma   90.00
#
_symmetry.space_group_name_H-M   'P 1'
#
loop_
_entity.id
_entity.type
_entity.pdbx_description
1 polymer ?
#
loop_
_entity_poly.entity_id
_entity_poly.type
_entity_poly.pdbx_seq_one_letter_code
_entity_poly.pdbx_strand_id
1 'polypeptide(L)'
;PFNPTTKIKFSIPSPTSPLSKGGMQGGLTNVSLIVYDILGRKVTTLVNEPKAPGNYEITFNASQLASGVYLYRLTSGLFSQTKKMIVLK
;
A
#
# COMPACT_ATOMS: atom_id res chain seq x y z
N PRO A 1 17.74 -7.13 20.59
CA PRO A 1 17.10 -5.84 20.23
C PRO A 1 16.17 -6.00 19.02
N PHE A 2 14.91 -5.57 19.13
CA PHE A 2 13.90 -5.63 18.06
C PHE A 2 14.05 -4.43 17.10
N ASN A 3 13.87 -4.66 15.79
CA ASN A 3 13.80 -3.59 14.79
C ASN A 3 12.33 -3.32 14.39
N PRO A 4 11.71 -2.23 14.87
CA PRO A 4 10.32 -1.88 14.56
C PRO A 4 10.11 -1.30 13.17
N THR A 5 11.17 -1.07 12.41
CA THR A 5 11.08 -0.47 11.08
C THR A 5 11.17 -1.54 10.00
N THR A 6 10.30 -1.43 9.00
CA THR A 6 10.31 -2.31 7.83
C THR A 6 10.06 -1.52 6.56
N LYS A 7 10.54 -2.06 5.43
CA LYS A 7 10.34 -1.49 4.10
C LYS A 7 9.16 -2.20 3.43
N ILE A 8 8.12 -1.45 3.10
CA ILE A 8 6.97 -1.96 2.36
C ILE A 8 7.17 -1.62 0.89
N LYS A 9 7.35 -2.66 0.07
CA LYS A 9 7.44 -2.57 -1.38
C LYS A 9 6.09 -2.83 -2.03
N PHE A 10 5.69 -1.97 -2.95
CA PHE A 10 4.44 -2.12 -3.68
C PHE A 10 4.56 -1.62 -5.12
N SER A 11 3.71 -2.18 -5.98
CA SER A 11 3.71 -1.91 -7.41
C SER A 11 2.33 -1.41 -7.82
N ILE A 12 2.31 -0.27 -8.51
CA ILE A 12 1.11 0.27 -9.12
C ILE A 12 1.11 -0.23 -10.57
N PRO A 13 0.13 -1.05 -10.98
CA PRO A 13 0.08 -1.57 -12.34
C PRO A 13 -0.18 -0.42 -13.33
N SER A 14 0.40 -0.53 -14.51
CA SER A 14 0.00 0.32 -15.62
C SER A 14 -1.44 -0.03 -16.01
N PRO A 15 -2.35 0.95 -16.23
CA PRO A 15 -3.69 0.65 -16.68
C PRO A 15 -3.64 0.04 -18.09
N THR A 16 -3.77 -1.28 -18.16
CA THR A 16 -3.76 -2.05 -19.43
C THR A 16 -5.10 -2.01 -20.15
N SER A 17 -6.00 -1.07 -19.83
CA SER A 17 -7.37 -1.08 -20.36
C SER A 17 -7.37 -0.80 -21.88
N PRO A 18 -7.86 -1.74 -22.72
CA PRO A 18 -8.09 -1.50 -24.14
C PRO A 18 -9.22 -0.50 -24.41
N LEU A 19 -9.95 -0.08 -23.37
CA LEU A 19 -10.98 0.96 -23.44
C LEU A 19 -10.43 2.38 -23.18
N SER A 20 -9.14 2.53 -22.89
CA SER A 20 -8.46 3.82 -22.96
C SER A 20 -8.24 4.22 -24.43
N LYS A 21 -9.33 4.39 -25.19
CA LYS A 21 -9.33 5.06 -26.50
C LYS A 21 -9.00 6.54 -26.27
N GLY A 22 -7.72 6.83 -26.04
CA GLY A 22 -7.26 8.17 -25.71
C GLY A 22 -5.96 8.20 -24.90
N GLY A 23 -4.89 7.59 -25.41
CA GLY A 23 -3.54 8.16 -25.31
C GLY A 23 -2.83 8.34 -23.96
N MET A 24 -3.34 7.92 -22.81
CA MET A 24 -2.59 8.09 -21.54
C MET A 24 -1.90 6.78 -21.09
N GLN A 25 -0.82 6.41 -21.78
CA GLN A 25 0.25 5.64 -21.14
C GLN A 25 0.93 6.56 -20.11
N GLY A 26 0.73 6.32 -18.81
CA GLY A 26 1.43 7.04 -17.74
C GLY A 26 0.62 8.07 -16.93
N GLY A 27 -0.71 8.02 -16.97
CA GLY A 27 -1.55 8.90 -16.14
C GLY A 27 -1.41 8.63 -14.63
N LEU A 28 -1.48 9.69 -13.82
CA LEU A 28 -1.57 9.57 -12.35
C LEU A 28 -2.89 8.90 -11.96
N THR A 29 -2.84 8.02 -10.96
CA THR A 29 -4.00 7.38 -10.34
C THR A 29 -3.98 7.65 -8.85
N ASN A 30 -5.15 7.81 -8.24
CA ASN A 30 -5.25 7.97 -6.79
C ASN A 30 -4.83 6.67 -6.11
N VAL A 31 -3.77 6.73 -5.30
CA VAL A 31 -3.21 5.58 -4.60
C VAL A 31 -3.39 5.73 -3.11
N SER A 32 -3.94 4.68 -2.48
CA SER A 32 -3.98 4.58 -1.03
C SER A 32 -3.26 3.32 -0.56
N LEU A 33 -2.43 3.45 0.48
CA LEU A 33 -1.81 2.34 1.18
C LEU A 33 -2.14 2.47 2.66
N ILE A 34 -3.02 1.60 3.14
CA ILE A 34 -3.61 1.71 4.48
C ILE A 34 -3.31 0.44 5.27
N VAL A 35 -2.91 0.59 6.52
CA VAL A 35 -2.70 -0.49 7.49
C VAL A 35 -3.95 -0.69 8.33
N TYR A 36 -4.32 -1.94 8.53
CA TYR A 36 -5.45 -2.41 9.31
C TYR A 36 -4.99 -3.46 10.31
N ASP A 37 -5.72 -3.61 11.41
CA ASP A 37 -5.59 -4.78 12.29
C ASP A 37 -6.42 -5.96 11.75
N ILE A 38 -6.35 -7.11 12.44
CA ILE A 38 -7.07 -8.34 12.05
C ILE A 38 -8.59 -8.19 12.08
N LEU A 39 -9.13 -7.21 12.81
CA LEU A 39 -10.56 -6.93 12.89
C LEU A 39 -11.01 -5.97 11.78
N GLY A 40 -10.09 -5.55 10.90
CA GLY A 40 -10.36 -4.61 9.82
C GLY A 40 -10.41 -3.15 10.26
N ARG A 41 -10.00 -2.83 11.49
CA ARG A 41 -9.95 -1.43 11.95
C ARG A 41 -8.75 -0.74 11.32
N LYS A 42 -8.96 0.45 10.76
CA LYS A 42 -7.88 1.27 10.18
C LYS A 42 -6.94 1.71 11.29
N VAL A 43 -5.66 1.37 11.16
CA VAL A 43 -4.59 1.74 12.09
C VAL A 43 -3.92 3.03 11.62
N THR A 44 -3.47 3.07 10.36
CA THR A 44 -2.82 4.27 9.80
C THR A 44 -2.89 4.26 8.27
N THR A 45 -2.70 5.43 7.67
CA THR A 45 -2.58 5.61 6.22
C THR A 45 -1.13 5.98 5.91
N LEU A 46 -0.46 5.17 5.10
CA LEU A 46 0.95 5.36 4.74
C LEU A 46 1.12 6.14 3.43
N VAL A 47 0.15 6.00 2.51
CA VAL A 47 0.10 6.73 1.24
C VAL A 47 -1.35 7.09 0.97
N ASN A 48 -1.60 8.32 0.51
CA ASN A 48 -2.92 8.77 0.03
C ASN A 48 -2.74 9.94 -0.95
N GLU A 49 -2.19 9.66 -2.12
CA GLU A 49 -1.86 10.68 -3.12
C GLU A 49 -1.89 10.12 -4.54
N PRO A 50 -2.04 10.97 -5.57
CA PRO A 50 -1.88 10.55 -6.96
C PRO A 50 -0.46 10.07 -7.24
N LYS A 51 -0.33 8.88 -7.83
CA LYS A 51 0.97 8.32 -8.27
C LYS A 51 0.88 7.75 -9.68
N ALA A 52 1.98 7.80 -10.41
CA ALA A 52 2.11 7.12 -11.69
C ALA A 52 2.26 5.59 -11.48
N PRO A 53 2.01 4.78 -12.52
CA PRO A 53 2.41 3.38 -12.52
C PRO A 53 3.91 3.21 -12.24
N GLY A 54 4.28 2.24 -11.42
CA GLY A 54 5.66 2.04 -11.03
C GLY A 54 5.83 1.24 -9.74
N ASN A 55 7.09 1.05 -9.36
CA ASN A 55 7.48 0.39 -8.11
C ASN A 55 7.88 1.43 -7.07
N TYR A 56 7.37 1.26 -5.86
CA TYR A 56 7.58 2.18 -4.76
C TYR A 56 7.98 1.42 -3.50
N GLU A 57 8.74 2.10 -2.66
CA GLU A 57 9.14 1.62 -1.35
C GLU A 57 8.88 2.72 -0.33
N ILE A 58 8.32 2.34 0.82
CA ILE A 58 8.15 3.23 1.96
C ILE A 58 8.70 2.57 3.22
N THR A 59 9.19 3.39 4.14
CA THR A 59 9.58 2.93 5.48
C THR A 59 8.38 3.05 6.40
N PHE A 60 7.99 1.94 7.03
CA PHE A 60 6.95 1.89 8.03
C PHE A 60 7.56 1.64 9.42
N ASN A 61 7.25 2.51 10.39
CA ASN A 61 7.66 2.35 11.78
C ASN A 61 6.50 1.82 12.62
N ALA A 62 6.61 0.56 13.05
CA ALA A 62 5.61 -0.14 13.85
C ALA A 62 5.89 -0.07 15.36
N SER A 63 6.76 0.81 15.84
CA SER A 63 7.18 0.85 17.25
C SER A 63 6.02 1.05 18.22
N GLN A 64 4.99 1.79 17.80
CA GLN A 64 3.79 2.06 18.59
C GLN A 64 2.73 0.96 18.48
N LEU A 65 2.91 -0.05 17.63
CA LEU A 65 1.98 -1.16 17.47
C LEU A 65 2.29 -2.30 18.46
N ALA A 66 1.25 -2.99 18.92
CA ALA A 66 1.41 -4.23 19.67
C ALA A 66 1.89 -5.36 18.76
N SER A 67 2.57 -6.35 19.32
CA SER A 67 2.91 -7.58 18.59
C SER A 67 1.64 -8.25 18.09
N GLY A 68 1.63 -8.68 16.83
CA GLY A 68 0.46 -9.27 16.22
C GLY A 68 0.48 -9.23 14.71
N VAL A 69 -0.62 -9.70 14.13
CA VAL A 69 -0.84 -9.71 12.69
C VAL A 69 -1.53 -8.42 12.28
N TYR A 70 -1.05 -7.82 11.20
CA TYR A 70 -1.67 -6.66 10.58
C TYR A 70 -1.80 -6.90 9.07
N LEU A 71 -2.75 -6.21 8.46
CA LEU A 71 -2.96 -6.23 7.02
C LEU A 71 -2.64 -4.85 6.47
N TYR A 72 -2.02 -4.78 5.31
CA TYR A 72 -1.94 -3.53 4.56
C TYR A 72 -2.56 -3.71 3.19
N ARG A 73 -3.34 -2.72 2.77
CA ARG A 73 -4.07 -2.72 1.51
C ARG A 73 -3.61 -1.56 0.65
N LEU A 74 -3.11 -1.88 -0.53
CA LEU A 74 -2.87 -0.95 -1.62
C LEU A 74 -4.13 -0.89 -2.49
N THR A 75 -4.62 0.31 -2.80
CA THR A 75 -5.67 0.54 -3.81
C THR A 75 -5.19 1.58 -4.83
N SER A 76 -5.50 1.34 -6.10
CA SER A 76 -5.19 2.24 -7.21
C SER A 76 -6.22 2.06 -8.33
N GLY A 77 -7.20 2.96 -8.43
CA GLY A 77 -8.32 2.79 -9.35
C GLY A 77 -9.05 1.46 -9.11
N LEU A 78 -9.13 0.60 -10.13
CA LEU A 78 -9.73 -0.74 -10.04
C LEU A 78 -8.80 -1.80 -9.42
N PHE A 79 -7.52 -1.49 -9.23
CA PHE A 79 -6.56 -2.40 -8.61
C PHE A 79 -6.62 -2.32 -7.09
N SER A 80 -6.66 -3.48 -6.43
CA SER A 80 -6.56 -3.60 -4.98
C SER A 80 -5.72 -4.82 -4.63
N GLN A 81 -4.73 -4.65 -3.77
CA GLN A 81 -3.88 -5.73 -3.26
C GLN A 81 -3.76 -5.63 -1.75
N THR A 82 -4.05 -6.73 -1.06
CA THR A 82 -3.87 -6.85 0.39
C THR A 82 -2.73 -7.80 0.68
N LYS A 83 -1.86 -7.43 1.62
CA LYS A 83 -0.78 -8.29 2.11
C LYS A 83 -0.76 -8.28 3.64
N LYS A 84 -0.23 -9.34 4.22
CA LYS A 84 -0.11 -9.53 5.67
C LYS A 84 1.30 -9.15 6.14
N MET A 85 1.39 -8.57 7.33
CA MET A 85 2.65 -8.38 8.06
C MET A 85 2.49 -8.87 9.50
N ILE A 86 3.61 -9.26 10.11
CA ILE A 86 3.68 -9.64 11.52
C ILE A 86 4.59 -8.62 12.20
N VAL A 87 4.06 -7.96 13.23
CA VAL A 87 4.84 -7.12 14.13
C VAL A 87 5.25 -8.02 15.29
N LEU A 88 6.56 -8.13 15.53
CA LEU A 88 7.13 -8.76 16.71
C LEU A 88 7.61 -7.64 17.65
N LYS A 89 7.87 -7.90 18.93
CA LYS A 89 8.58 -6.98 19.83
C LYS A 89 9.54 -7.80 20.67
#